data_AF-A0A962ZRC9-F1
#
_entry.id   AF-A0A962ZRC9-F1
#
_cell.length_a   1.000
_cell.length_b   1.000
_cell.length_c   1.000
_cell.angle_alpha   90.00
_cell.angle_beta   90.00
_cell.angle_gamma   90.00
#
_symmetry.space_group_name_H-M   'P 1'
#
loop_
_entity.id
_entity.type
_entity.pdbx_description
1 polymer ?
#
loop_
_entity_poly.entity_id
_entity_poly.type
_entity_poly.pdbx_seq_one_letter_code
_entity_poly.pdbx_strand_id
1 'polypeptide(L)' 'MQYIGTDSFEHGQPARIGVLVTNLGTPDAPEKRALKTYLREFLWDPRVVEIP' A
#
# COMPACT_ATOMS: atom_id res chain seq x y z
N MET A 1 4.75 10.22 -12.04
CA MET A 1 4.80 8.78 -12.38
C MET A 1 4.70 8.66 -13.89
N GLN A 2 5.64 7.98 -14.54
CA GLN A 2 5.45 7.60 -15.94
C GLN A 2 4.43 6.46 -15.98
N TYR A 3 3.36 6.65 -16.74
CA TYR A 3 2.40 5.59 -17.01
C TYR A 3 3.10 4.50 -17.83
N ILE A 4 3.25 3.31 -17.26
CA ILE A 4 3.72 2.13 -17.98
C ILE A 4 2.48 1.55 -18.66
N GLY A 5 2.33 1.86 -19.95
CA GLY A 5 1.29 1.28 -20.78
C GLY A 5 1.54 -0.21 -21.04
N THR A 6 0.54 -0.88 -21.61
CA THR A 6 0.72 -2.25 -22.09
C THR A 6 1.28 -2.19 -23.50
N ASP A 7 2.55 -2.56 -23.69
CA ASP A 7 3.26 -2.49 -25.00
C ASP A 7 2.61 -3.32 -26.12
N SER A 8 1.65 -4.21 -25.79
CA SER A 8 0.99 -5.13 -26.73
C SER A 8 -0.51 -5.24 -26.46
N PHE A 9 -1.19 -4.11 -26.22
CA PHE A 9 -2.64 -4.12 -26.05
C PHE A 9 -3.36 -4.45 -27.36
N GLU A 10 -4.11 -5.55 -27.40
CA GLU A 10 -4.97 -5.91 -28.52
C GLU A 10 -6.44 -5.55 -28.22
N HIS A 11 -7.07 -4.81 -29.14
CA HIS A 11 -8.50 -4.52 -29.04
C HIS A 11 -9.32 -5.81 -29.18
N GLY A 12 -10.15 -6.13 -28.20
CA GLY A 12 -10.98 -7.34 -28.17
C GLY A 12 -10.37 -8.51 -27.39
N GLN A 13 -9.15 -8.36 -26.85
CA GLN A 13 -8.62 -9.33 -25.88
C GLN A 13 -9.52 -9.40 -24.64
N PRO A 14 -9.71 -10.59 -24.02
CA PRO A 14 -10.47 -10.70 -22.79
C PRO A 14 -9.91 -9.78 -21.69
N ALA A 15 -10.78 -9.04 -21.02
CA ALA A 15 -10.38 -8.19 -19.90
C ALA A 15 -9.79 -9.05 -18.78
N ARG A 16 -8.64 -8.63 -18.24
CA ARG A 16 -8.04 -9.25 -17.04
C ARG A 16 -8.50 -8.47 -15.81
N ILE A 17 -8.96 -9.19 -14.79
CA ILE A 17 -9.33 -8.58 -13.51
C ILE A 17 -8.10 -8.59 -12.59
N GLY A 18 -7.66 -7.40 -12.18
CA GLY A 18 -6.67 -7.24 -11.12
C GLY A 18 -7.37 -7.07 -9.78
N VAL A 19 -6.93 -7.82 -8.76
CA VAL A 19 -7.42 -7.68 -7.38
C VAL A 19 -6.28 -7.10 -6.54
N LEU A 20 -6.52 -5.92 -5.96
CA LEU A 20 -5.60 -5.33 -4.99
C LEU A 20 -6.02 -5.76 -3.59
N VAL A 21 -5.24 -6.64 -2.98
CA VAL A 21 -5.39 -6.99 -1.56
C VAL A 21 -4.50 -6.08 -0.74
N THR A 22 -5.08 -5.28 0.15
CA THR A 22 -4.34 -4.35 1.00
C THR A 22 -4.46 -4.70 2.47
N ASN A 23 -3.39 -4.45 3.21
CA ASN A 23 -3.31 -4.47 4.66
C ASN A 23 -2.17 -3.53 5.06
N LEU A 24 -2.20 -2.99 6.28
CA LEU A 24 -1.06 -2.28 6.87
C LEU A 24 0.10 -3.23 7.20
N GLY A 25 -0.19 -4.52 7.37
CA GLY A 25 0.78 -5.50 7.85
C GLY A 25 0.96 -5.41 9.37
N THR A 26 2.07 -5.96 9.86
CA THR A 26 2.41 -6.12 11.28
C THR A 26 3.89 -5.78 11.45
N PRO A 27 4.33 -5.24 12.60
CA PRO A 27 5.76 -5.07 12.86
C PRO A 27 6.52 -6.40 12.76
N ASP A 28 7.79 -6.33 12.33
CA ASP A 28 8.65 -7.52 12.20
C ASP A 28 8.87 -8.26 13.52
N ALA A 29 8.77 -7.57 14.66
CA ALA A 29 8.98 -8.11 15.99
C ALA A 29 8.30 -7.26 17.09
N PRO A 30 8.04 -7.81 18.29
CA PRO A 30 7.26 -7.14 19.34
C PRO A 30 8.07 -6.13 20.20
N GLU A 31 9.29 -5.76 19.79
CA GLU A 31 10.12 -4.80 20.54
C GLU A 31 9.92 -3.35 20.09
N LYS A 32 10.27 -2.43 20.99
CA LYS A 32 10.10 -0.97 20.80
C LYS A 32 10.66 -0.45 19.48
N ARG A 33 11.79 -1.00 19.00
CA ARG A 33 12.44 -0.56 17.77
C ARG A 33 11.61 -0.89 16.53
N ALA A 34 11.12 -2.13 16.41
CA ALA A 34 10.29 -2.56 15.29
C ALA A 34 8.93 -1.84 15.30
N LEU A 35 8.30 -1.75 16.47
CA LEU A 35 7.05 -0.99 16.66
C LEU A 35 7.18 0.48 16.25
N LYS A 36 8.28 1.15 16.61
CA LYS A 36 8.50 2.56 16.23
C LYS A 36 8.55 2.75 14.72
N THR A 37 9.22 1.84 13.99
CA THR A 37 9.29 1.92 12.52
C THR A 37 7.91 1.74 11.91
N TYR A 38 7.20 0.68 12.29
CA TYR A 38 5.84 0.37 11.82
C TYR A 38 4.85 1.51 12.08
N LEU A 39 4.77 1.98 13.33
CA LEU A 39 3.81 3.02 13.71
C LEU A 39 4.08 4.36 12.99
N ARG A 40 5.34 4.69 12.71
CA ARG A 40 5.70 5.94 12.02
C ARG A 40 5.14 6.01 10.58
N GLU A 41 4.82 4.87 9.97
CA GLU A 41 4.30 4.83 8.60
C GLU A 41 2.92 5.48 8.46
N PHE A 42 2.13 5.53 9.54
CA PHE A 42 0.74 5.98 9.48
C PHE A 42 0.31 6.94 10.60
N LEU A 43 1.05 7.05 11.71
CA LEU A 43 0.64 7.94 12.82
C LEU A 43 0.70 9.44 12.48
N TRP A 44 1.36 9.83 11.38
CA TRP A 44 1.33 11.21 10.87
C TRP A 44 0.18 11.47 9.90
N ASP A 45 -0.55 10.44 9.51
CA ASP A 45 -1.67 10.56 8.61
C ASP A 45 -2.91 11.01 9.40
N PRO A 46 -3.49 12.19 9.10
CA PRO A 46 -4.70 12.67 9.78
C PRO A 46 -5.91 11.78 9.52
N ARG A 47 -5.87 10.90 8.51
CA ARG A 47 -6.91 9.90 8.27
C ARG A 47 -6.87 8.74 9.27
N VAL A 48 -5.76 8.58 9.99
CA VAL A 48 -5.54 7.49 10.94
C VAL A 48 -5.62 7.97 12.39
N VAL A 49 -5.11 9.17 12.68
CA VAL A 49 -5.10 9.73 14.03
C VAL A 49 -5.43 11.22 14.00
N GLU A 50 -6.31 11.67 14.88
CA GLU A 50 -6.55 13.10 15.12
C GLU A 50 -5.51 13.60 16.14
N ILE A 51 -4.70 14.56 15.75
CA ILE A 51 -3.69 15.17 16.62
C ILE A 51 -4.31 16.42 17.26
N PRO A 52 -4.27 16.56 18.61
CA PRO A 52 -4.74 17.75 19.32
C PRO A 52 -4.00 19.04 18.96
#